data_AF-K1MJ98-F1
#
_entry.id   AF-K1MJ98-F1
#
_cell.length_a   1.000
_cell.length_b   1.000
_cell.length_c   1.000
_cell.angle_alpha   90.00
_cell.angle_beta   90.00
_cell.angle_gamma   90.00
#
_symmetry.space_group_name_H-M   'P 1'
#
loop_
_entity.id
_entity.type
_entity.pdbx_description
1 polymer ?
#
loop_
_entity_poly.entity_id
_entity_poly.type
_entity_poly.pdbx_seq_one_letter_code
_entity_poly.pdbx_strand_id
1 'polypeptide(L)'
;MKTVQIDFSEIGSEEDFYSALKKEVSLPEYFGDNLDALWDVLTAHIELPMRMELIELSVDQLEIFEDLINTLEQADEETEGFEFRYYLEQYE
;
A
#
# COMPACT_ATOMS: atom_id res chain seq x y z
N MET A 1 -3.74 -0.55 16.82
CA MET A 1 -3.02 -0.42 15.54
C MET A 1 -3.47 -1.55 14.66
N LYS A 2 -4.14 -1.23 13.55
CA LYS A 2 -4.59 -2.22 12.55
C LYS A 2 -3.40 -2.53 11.62
N THR A 3 -3.14 -3.79 11.32
CA THR A 3 -2.17 -4.17 10.28
C THR A 3 -2.93 -4.63 9.05
N VAL A 4 -2.58 -4.06 7.89
CA VAL A 4 -3.09 -4.42 6.56
C VAL A 4 -1.93 -5.05 5.80
N GLN A 5 -2.11 -6.26 5.31
CA GLN A 5 -1.10 -6.98 4.53
C GLN A 5 -1.59 -7.13 3.10
N ILE A 6 -0.75 -6.75 2.15
CA ILE A 6 -1.02 -6.91 0.72
C ILE A 6 0.01 -7.89 0.17
N ASP A 7 -0.48 -9.02 -0.33
CA ASP A 7 0.34 -10.10 -0.89
C ASP A 7 0.67 -9.82 -2.36
N PHE A 8 1.95 -9.59 -2.66
CA PHE A 8 2.44 -9.24 -3.99
C PHE A 8 2.72 -10.46 -4.89
N SER A 9 2.54 -11.69 -4.39
CA SER A 9 2.71 -12.91 -5.20
C SER A 9 1.74 -12.99 -6.38
N GLU A 10 0.57 -12.34 -6.28
CA GLU A 10 -0.47 -12.30 -7.32
C GLU A 10 -0.69 -10.87 -7.90
N ILE A 11 0.18 -9.91 -7.60
CA ILE A 11 0.05 -8.51 -8.04
C ILE A 11 0.98 -8.24 -9.23
N GLY A 12 0.41 -8.05 -10.41
CA GLY A 12 1.17 -7.73 -11.63
C GLY A 12 1.04 -6.28 -12.09
N SER A 13 0.10 -5.52 -11.51
CA SER A 13 -0.23 -4.16 -11.93
C SER A 13 -0.78 -3.30 -10.77
N GLU A 14 -0.83 -1.99 -10.96
CA GLU A 14 -1.48 -1.08 -10.00
C GLU A 14 -2.98 -1.39 -9.83
N GLU A 15 -3.67 -1.84 -10.89
CA GLU A 15 -5.07 -2.24 -10.83
C GLU A 15 -5.27 -3.44 -9.88
N ASP A 16 -4.34 -4.41 -9.91
CA ASP A 16 -4.35 -5.55 -8.99
C ASP A 16 -4.12 -5.09 -7.55
N PHE A 17 -3.19 -4.17 -7.34
CA PHE A 17 -2.93 -3.57 -6.03
C PHE A 17 -4.16 -2.86 -5.46
N TYR A 18 -4.79 -1.95 -6.21
CA TYR A 18 -5.99 -1.24 -5.72
C TYR A 18 -7.16 -2.19 -5.48
N SER A 19 -7.28 -3.24 -6.29
CA SER A 19 -8.26 -4.30 -6.09
C SER A 19 -8.01 -5.10 -4.81
N ALA A 20 -6.75 -5.36 -4.45
CA ALA A 20 -6.38 -5.98 -3.18
C ALA A 20 -6.64 -5.02 -2.00
N LEU A 21 -6.23 -3.76 -2.11
CA LEU A 21 -6.39 -2.74 -1.07
C LEU A 21 -7.85 -2.55 -0.67
N LYS A 22 -8.78 -2.47 -1.65
CA LYS A 22 -10.22 -2.33 -1.41
C LYS A 22 -10.85 -3.49 -0.63
N LYS A 23 -10.21 -4.67 -0.63
CA LYS A 23 -10.68 -5.83 0.15
C LYS A 23 -10.28 -5.71 1.62
N GLU A 24 -9.12 -5.11 1.90
CA GLU A 24 -8.53 -5.02 3.24
C GLU A 24 -8.88 -3.71 3.98
N VAL A 25 -9.16 -2.65 3.22
CA VAL A 25 -9.44 -1.31 3.73
C VAL A 25 -10.78 -0.81 3.20
N SER A 26 -11.63 -0.30 4.10
CA SER A 26 -12.84 0.41 3.72
C SER A 26 -12.48 1.79 3.17
N LEU A 27 -12.45 1.90 1.84
CA LEU A 27 -12.16 3.14 1.13
C LEU A 27 -13.45 3.93 0.82
N PRO A 28 -13.36 5.26 0.64
CA PRO A 28 -14.50 6.06 0.19
C PRO A 28 -15.04 5.60 -1.18
N GLU A 29 -16.35 5.79 -1.43
CA GLU A 29 -16.99 5.41 -2.71
C GLU A 29 -16.36 6.11 -3.93
N TYR A 30 -15.72 7.27 -3.72
CA TYR A 30 -15.05 8.06 -4.76
C TYR A 30 -13.55 7.76 -4.91
N PHE A 31 -13.04 6.69 -4.30
CA PHE A 31 -11.63 6.32 -4.43
C PHE A 31 -11.25 6.05 -5.90
N GLY A 32 -10.25 6.79 -6.39
CA GLY A 32 -9.96 6.93 -7.82
C GLY A 32 -9.00 5.93 -8.44
N ASP A 33 -8.55 4.91 -7.70
CA ASP A 33 -7.61 3.88 -8.17
C ASP A 33 -6.33 4.45 -8.80
N ASN A 34 -5.71 5.41 -8.10
CA ASN A 34 -4.45 6.03 -8.49
C ASN A 34 -3.69 6.53 -7.26
N LEU A 35 -2.43 6.94 -7.44
CA LEU A 35 -1.54 7.35 -6.36
C LEU A 35 -2.01 8.61 -5.63
N ASP A 36 -2.58 9.59 -6.35
CA ASP A 36 -3.13 10.80 -5.72
C ASP A 36 -4.29 10.44 -4.77
N ALA A 37 -5.18 9.54 -5.21
CA ALA A 37 -6.28 9.06 -4.39
C ALA A 37 -5.78 8.24 -3.18
N LEU A 38 -4.72 7.43 -3.36
CA LEU A 38 -4.07 6.69 -2.29
C LEU A 38 -3.49 7.63 -1.24
N TRP A 39 -2.77 8.66 -1.67
CA TRP A 39 -2.23 9.70 -0.81
C TRP A 39 -3.34 10.38 0.01
N ASP A 40 -4.40 10.84 -0.65
CA ASP A 40 -5.52 11.53 -0.02
C ASP A 40 -6.20 10.68 1.06
N VAL A 41 -6.32 9.37 0.84
CA VAL A 41 -6.94 8.50 1.85
C VAL A 41 -6.00 8.25 3.03
N LEU A 42 -4.72 7.95 2.77
CA LEU A 42 -3.77 7.63 3.83
C LEU A 42 -3.51 8.83 4.77
N THR A 43 -3.46 10.03 4.21
CA THR A 43 -3.15 11.25 4.97
C THR A 43 -4.36 11.91 5.62
N ALA A 44 -5.59 11.64 5.16
CA ALA A 44 -6.76 12.39 5.61
C ALA A 44 -8.05 11.59 5.87
N HIS A 45 -8.15 10.32 5.46
CA HIS A 45 -9.43 9.58 5.51
C HIS A 45 -9.38 8.22 6.21
N ILE A 46 -8.24 7.54 6.29
CA ILE A 46 -8.18 6.22 6.93
C ILE A 46 -8.25 6.33 8.46
N GLU A 47 -8.74 5.26 9.10
CA GLU A 47 -8.66 5.13 10.56
C GLU A 47 -7.23 4.79 11.00
N LEU A 48 -6.67 5.66 11.85
CA LEU A 48 -5.34 5.51 12.45
C LEU A 48 -5.44 5.09 13.93
N PRO A 49 -4.42 4.41 14.50
CA PRO A 49 -3.16 4.04 13.87
C PRO A 49 -3.27 2.77 13.00
N MET A 50 -2.59 2.77 11.86
CA MET A 50 -2.55 1.68 10.88
C MET A 50 -1.11 1.40 10.45
N ARG A 51 -0.78 0.13 10.23
CA ARG A 51 0.42 -0.30 9.49
C ARG A 51 0.02 -0.97 8.19
N MET A 52 0.64 -0.57 7.08
CA MET A 52 0.56 -1.29 5.81
C MET A 52 1.85 -2.06 5.56
N GLU A 53 1.71 -3.33 5.21
CA GLU A 53 2.83 -4.22 4.89
C GLU A 53 2.62 -4.82 3.49
N LEU A 54 3.57 -4.62 2.59
CA LEU A 54 3.62 -5.37 1.34
C LEU A 54 4.47 -6.63 1.56
N ILE A 55 3.93 -7.81 1.29
CA ILE A 55 4.62 -9.09 1.50
C ILE A 55 4.82 -9.82 0.18
N GLU A 56 5.82 -10.69 0.12
CA GLU A 56 6.17 -11.45 -1.09
C GLU A 56 6.48 -10.53 -2.29
N LEU A 57 7.10 -9.37 -2.05
CA LEU A 57 7.60 -8.53 -3.15
C LEU A 57 8.80 -9.20 -3.81
N SER A 58 8.75 -9.38 -5.12
CA SER A 58 9.95 -9.71 -5.88
C SER A 58 10.86 -8.49 -6.07
N VAL A 59 12.13 -8.73 -6.36
CA VAL A 59 13.09 -7.65 -6.66
C VAL A 59 12.69 -6.87 -7.90
N ASP A 60 12.14 -7.53 -8.92
CA ASP A 60 11.68 -6.89 -10.16
C ASP A 60 10.46 -5.97 -9.90
N GLN A 61 9.58 -6.37 -8.97
CA GLN A 61 8.44 -5.55 -8.56
C GLN A 61 8.85 -4.26 -7.85
N LEU A 62 10.03 -4.17 -7.22
CA LEU A 62 10.50 -2.92 -6.63
C LEU A 62 10.62 -1.80 -7.69
N GLU A 63 11.13 -2.12 -8.87
CA GLU A 63 11.25 -1.15 -9.98
C GLU A 63 9.88 -0.87 -10.61
N ILE A 64 9.05 -1.91 -10.79
CA ILE A 64 7.72 -1.75 -11.39
C ILE A 64 6.80 -0.88 -10.52
N PHE A 65 6.89 -1.01 -9.20
CA PHE A 65 6.05 -0.31 -8.22
C PHE A 65 6.79 0.80 -7.48
N GLU A 66 7.87 1.34 -8.05
CA GLU A 66 8.69 2.39 -7.43
C GLU A 66 7.83 3.59 -6.98
N ASP A 67 6.96 4.10 -7.85
CA ASP A 67 6.10 5.25 -7.53
C ASP A 67 5.08 4.95 -6.42
N LEU A 68 4.54 3.72 -6.38
CA LEU A 68 3.65 3.27 -5.32
C LEU A 68 4.39 3.19 -3.98
N ILE A 69 5.56 2.55 -3.96
CA ILE A 69 6.39 2.41 -2.77
C ILE A 69 6.78 3.78 -2.24
N ASN A 70 7.25 4.69 -3.11
CA ASN A 70 7.60 6.06 -2.75
C ASN A 70 6.40 6.83 -2.17
N THR A 71 5.19 6.62 -2.70
CA THR A 71 3.97 7.25 -2.16
C THR A 71 3.66 6.75 -0.75
N LEU A 72 3.82 5.45 -0.49
CA LEU A 72 3.59 4.84 0.82
C LEU A 72 4.66 5.26 1.84
N GLU A 73 5.93 5.34 1.43
CA GLU A 73 7.02 5.84 2.27
C GLU A 73 6.79 7.31 2.65
N GLN A 74 6.44 8.18 1.70
CA GLN A 74 6.10 9.58 2.00
C GLN A 74 4.89 9.69 2.95
N ALA A 75 3.89 8.83 2.81
CA ALA A 75 2.74 8.83 3.70
C ALA A 75 3.11 8.44 5.14
N ASP A 76 4.06 7.50 5.32
CA ASP A 76 4.62 7.12 6.64
C ASP A 76 5.35 8.29 7.29
N GLU A 77 6.12 9.05 6.50
CA GLU A 77 6.83 10.24 6.99
C GLU A 77 5.88 11.38 7.40
N GLU A 78 4.82 11.63 6.62
CA GLU A 78 3.94 12.80 6.78
C GLU A 78 2.72 12.53 7.70
N THR A 79 2.36 11.27 7.96
CA THR A 79 1.12 10.93 8.67
C THR A 79 1.40 10.24 10.00
N GLU A 80 1.26 10.99 11.10
CA GLU A 80 1.42 10.42 12.44
C GLU A 80 0.45 9.25 12.69
N GLY A 81 1.01 8.05 12.92
CA GLY A 81 0.26 6.84 13.21
C GLY A 81 -0.05 5.97 12.00
N PHE A 82 0.33 6.38 10.79
CA PHE A 82 0.53 5.47 9.68
C PHE A 82 1.95 4.91 9.75
N GLU A 83 2.14 3.64 9.40
CA GLU A 83 3.45 3.00 9.31
C GLU A 83 3.50 2.16 8.04
N PHE A 84 4.61 2.20 7.31
CA PHE A 84 4.79 1.44 6.08
C PHE A 84 6.01 0.52 6.15
N ARG A 85 5.85 -0.71 5.66
CA ARG A 85 6.95 -1.69 5.48
C ARG A 85 6.72 -2.53 4.23
N TYR A 86 7.79 -3.03 3.65
CA TYR A 86 7.71 -4.10 2.67
C TYR A 86 8.73 -5.20 2.95
N TYR A 87 8.40 -6.40 2.51
CA TYR A 87 9.20 -7.61 2.70
C TYR A 87 9.37 -8.32 1.37
N LEU A 88 10.62 -8.57 1.00
CA LEU A 88 10.93 -9.31 -0.21
C LEU A 88 10.62 -10.80 -0.03
N GLU A 89 10.20 -11.43 -1.12
CA GLU A 89 10.10 -12.89 -1.21
C GLU A 89 11.44 -13.54 -0.81
N GLN A 90 11.37 -14.65 -0.08
CA GLN A 90 12.56 -15.38 0.35
C GLN A 90 12.81 -16.58 -0.57
N TYR A 91 13.95 -16.60 -1.23
CA TYR A 91 14.42 -17.77 -1.97
C TYR A 91 15.14 -18.72 -1.00
N GLU A 92 14.76 -20.01 -1.01
CA GLU A 92 15.44 -21.10 -0.28
C GLU A 92 16.83 -21.43 -0.85
#